data_AF-A0A7Y1AP33-F1
#
_entry.id   AF-A0A7Y1AP33-F1
#
_cell.length_a   1.000
_cell.length_b   1.000
_cell.length_c   1.000
_cell.angle_alpha   90.00
_cell.angle_beta   90.00
_cell.angle_gamma   90.00
#
_symmetry.space_group_name_H-M   'P 1'
#
loop_
_entity.id
_entity.type
_entity.pdbx_description
1 polymer ?
#
loop_
_entity_poly.entity_id
_entity_poly.type
_entity_poly.pdbx_seq_one_letter_code
_entity_poly.pdbx_strand_id
1 'polypeptide(L)'
;MSLKLSTLLLAASVSMCSVVQAAPAADMPDATTLKQIYDTSRSMSGLISYCVDQGVLKKDSLAEAKKMTDYVNNMPAKFDKSSGDAMEKNGRQGNIQGSDGKLVNISDAPQGLEAWCKGADEGLRQGLKSMQQ
;
A
#
# COMPACT_ATOMS: atom_id res chain seq x y z
N MET A 1 33.06 50.99 -24.27
CA MET A 1 32.68 49.57 -24.30
C MET A 1 31.17 49.52 -24.53
N SER A 2 30.69 49.59 -25.77
CA SER A 2 30.67 48.56 -26.82
C SER A 2 29.77 47.37 -26.43
N LEU A 3 28.74 46.96 -27.17
CA LEU A 3 28.13 47.43 -28.41
C LEU A 3 26.81 46.61 -28.58
N LYS A 4 25.73 47.28 -29.01
CA LYS A 4 24.66 46.83 -29.94
C LYS A 4 23.54 45.85 -29.51
N LEU A 5 22.33 46.42 -29.56
CA LEU A 5 21.13 45.79 -30.12
C LEU A 5 21.38 45.23 -31.52
N SER A 6 20.90 44.01 -31.78
CA SER A 6 20.50 43.51 -33.11
C SER A 6 19.46 42.39 -32.95
N THR A 7 18.18 42.77 -33.09
CA THR A 7 17.16 42.26 -34.03
C THR A 7 17.24 40.82 -34.59
N LEU A 8 16.03 40.23 -34.76
CA LEU A 8 15.62 39.05 -35.58
C LEU A 8 15.78 37.67 -34.91
N LEU A 9 14.78 36.76 -34.82
CA LEU A 9 13.61 36.49 -35.66
C LEU A 9 12.39 35.99 -34.86
N LEU A 10 11.22 36.50 -35.26
CA LEU A 10 9.91 35.84 -35.10
C LEU A 10 9.73 34.82 -36.24
N ALA A 11 8.99 33.74 -35.93
CA ALA A 11 8.31 32.82 -36.87
C ALA A 11 9.21 31.82 -37.62
N ALA A 12 8.85 30.56 -37.88
CA ALA A 12 7.56 29.88 -37.84
C ALA A 12 7.76 28.37 -37.64
N SER A 13 6.75 27.74 -37.02
CA SER A 13 6.26 26.36 -37.19
C SER A 13 7.03 25.44 -38.17
N VAL A 14 7.47 24.27 -37.70
CA VAL A 14 7.03 22.88 -38.06
C VAL A 14 7.83 21.98 -37.09
N SER A 15 7.24 21.24 -36.16
CA SER A 15 6.96 19.83 -36.40
C SER A 15 6.11 19.28 -35.27
N MET A 16 4.84 19.03 -35.60
CA MET A 16 4.05 18.03 -34.91
C MET A 16 4.66 16.66 -35.23
N CYS A 17 5.64 16.23 -34.44
CA CYS A 17 5.87 14.81 -34.24
C CYS A 17 5.70 14.58 -32.75
N SER A 18 4.48 14.19 -32.41
CA SER A 18 4.10 13.57 -31.16
C SER A 18 5.09 12.47 -30.82
N VAL A 19 6.16 12.81 -30.09
CA VAL A 19 6.72 11.85 -29.15
C VAL A 19 5.67 11.75 -28.07
N VAL A 20 4.74 10.80 -28.27
CA VAL A 20 4.03 10.19 -27.16
C VAL A 20 5.15 9.73 -26.24
N GLN A 21 5.48 10.55 -25.24
CA GLN A 21 6.13 10.07 -24.05
C GLN A 21 5.14 9.05 -23.52
N ALA A 22 5.35 7.78 -23.90
CA ALA A 22 4.85 6.68 -23.12
C ALA A 22 5.33 7.00 -21.70
N ALA A 23 4.39 7.41 -20.84
CA ALA A 23 4.65 7.47 -19.42
C ALA A 23 5.34 6.15 -19.06
N PRO A 24 6.43 6.15 -18.27
CA PRO A 24 7.02 4.89 -17.86
C PRO A 24 5.89 4.04 -17.30
N ALA A 25 5.67 2.87 -17.91
CA ALA A 25 4.82 1.86 -17.29
C ALA A 25 5.36 1.74 -15.87
N ALA A 26 4.52 1.99 -14.86
CA ALA A 26 4.94 1.80 -13.48
C ALA A 26 5.49 0.37 -13.38
N ASP A 27 6.79 0.23 -13.16
CA ASP A 27 7.43 -1.08 -13.08
C ASP A 27 6.71 -1.85 -11.97
N MET A 28 5.98 -2.89 -12.36
CA MET A 28 5.29 -3.75 -11.41
C MET A 28 6.33 -4.31 -10.42
N PRO A 29 6.03 -4.34 -9.11
CA PRO A 29 6.97 -4.89 -8.14
C PRO A 29 7.36 -6.32 -8.52
N ASP A 30 8.60 -6.72 -8.19
CA ASP A 30 9.05 -8.09 -8.44
C ASP A 30 8.24 -9.12 -7.63
N ALA A 31 8.33 -10.40 -8.00
CA ALA A 31 7.53 -11.46 -7.38
C ALA A 31 7.78 -11.62 -5.86
N THR A 32 8.99 -11.33 -5.39
CA THR A 32 9.33 -11.40 -3.96
C THR A 32 8.65 -10.27 -3.20
N THR A 33 8.72 -9.07 -3.76
CA THR A 33 8.06 -7.88 -3.22
C THR A 33 6.54 -8.06 -3.23
N LEU A 34 5.96 -8.60 -4.30
CA LEU A 34 4.53 -8.90 -4.37
C LEU A 34 4.10 -9.95 -3.33
N LYS A 35 4.91 -10.99 -3.11
CA LYS A 35 4.67 -11.96 -2.03
C LYS A 35 4.65 -11.27 -0.67
N GLN A 36 5.64 -10.41 -0.37
CA GLN A 36 5.71 -9.69 0.89
C GLN A 36 4.52 -8.77 1.11
N ILE A 37 4.11 -8.02 0.07
CA ILE A 37 2.93 -7.16 0.10
C ILE A 37 1.68 -8.01 0.34
N TYR A 38 1.53 -9.14 -0.35
CA TYR A 38 0.40 -10.03 -0.18
C TYR A 38 0.34 -10.61 1.23
N ASP A 39 1.44 -11.19 1.73
CA ASP A 39 1.52 -11.74 3.08
C ASP A 39 1.23 -10.69 4.15
N THR A 40 1.76 -9.47 3.98
CA THR A 40 1.48 -8.33 4.87
C THR A 40 0.01 -7.94 4.83
N SER A 41 -0.60 -7.89 3.64
CA SER A 41 -2.03 -7.57 3.49
C SER A 41 -2.92 -8.62 4.16
N ARG A 42 -2.55 -9.90 4.08
CA ARG A 42 -3.26 -11.01 4.74
C ARG A 42 -3.13 -10.91 6.26
N SER A 43 -1.91 -10.68 6.76
CA SER A 43 -1.67 -10.43 8.19
C SER A 43 -2.48 -9.25 8.71
N MET A 44 -2.43 -8.11 8.01
CA MET A 44 -3.21 -6.92 8.37
C MET A 44 -4.72 -7.19 8.37
N SER A 45 -5.24 -7.93 7.39
CA SER A 45 -6.65 -8.33 7.37
C SER A 45 -7.05 -9.14 8.61
N GLY A 46 -6.19 -10.06 9.03
CA GLY A 46 -6.36 -10.79 10.29
C GLY A 46 -6.37 -9.86 11.51
N LEU A 47 -5.43 -8.91 11.58
CA LEU A 47 -5.32 -7.95 12.69
C LEU A 47 -6.52 -7.00 12.76
N ILE A 48 -7.04 -6.54 11.61
CA ILE A 48 -8.27 -5.75 11.56
C ILE A 48 -9.47 -6.57 12.05
N SER A 49 -9.54 -7.87 11.72
CA SER A 49 -10.58 -8.74 12.31
C SER A 49 -10.44 -8.84 13.81
N TYR A 50 -9.23 -9.04 14.32
CA TYR A 50 -8.99 -9.05 15.76
C TYR A 50 -9.46 -7.74 16.42
N CYS A 51 -9.11 -6.58 15.85
CA CYS A 51 -9.55 -5.28 16.34
C CYS A 51 -11.08 -5.07 16.34
N VAL A 52 -11.79 -5.66 15.38
CA VAL A 52 -13.26 -5.68 15.34
C VAL A 52 -13.81 -6.61 16.43
N ASP A 53 -13.22 -7.78 16.61
CA ASP A 53 -13.62 -8.75 17.64
C ASP A 53 -13.39 -8.20 19.06
N GLN A 54 -12.37 -7.37 19.25
CA GLN A 54 -12.14 -6.63 20.50
C GLN A 54 -13.05 -5.40 20.68
N GLY A 55 -13.90 -5.08 19.70
CA GLY A 55 -14.85 -3.95 19.78
C GLY A 55 -14.24 -2.57 19.59
N VAL A 56 -12.96 -2.48 19.18
CA VAL A 56 -12.28 -1.19 18.93
C VAL A 56 -12.67 -0.62 17.56
N LEU A 57 -12.71 -1.49 16.55
CA LEU A 57 -13.10 -1.13 15.19
C LEU A 57 -14.51 -1.61 14.87
N LYS A 58 -15.09 -1.00 13.83
CA LYS A 58 -16.41 -1.36 13.30
C LYS A 58 -16.28 -2.38 12.18
N LYS A 59 -17.36 -3.12 11.91
CA LYS A 59 -17.38 -4.18 10.89
C LYS A 59 -17.06 -3.69 9.48
N ASP A 60 -17.24 -2.41 9.17
CA ASP A 60 -16.87 -1.85 7.86
C ASP A 60 -15.35 -1.84 7.62
N SER A 61 -14.52 -1.80 8.67
CA SER A 61 -13.06 -1.98 8.56
C SER A 61 -12.67 -3.31 7.91
N LEU A 62 -13.47 -4.37 8.10
CA LEU A 62 -13.25 -5.67 7.44
C LEU A 62 -13.38 -5.56 5.91
N ALA A 63 -14.33 -4.74 5.45
CA ALA A 63 -14.55 -4.54 4.02
C ALA A 63 -13.38 -3.78 3.40
N GLU A 64 -12.85 -2.77 4.09
CA GLU A 64 -11.65 -2.06 3.63
C GLU A 64 -10.42 -2.98 3.61
N ALA A 65 -10.23 -3.81 4.64
CA ALA A 65 -9.11 -4.74 4.69
C ALA A 65 -9.16 -5.74 3.53
N LYS A 66 -10.36 -6.24 3.21
CA LYS A 66 -10.59 -7.12 2.07
C LYS A 66 -10.23 -6.45 0.73
N LYS A 67 -10.57 -5.17 0.52
CA LYS A 67 -10.23 -4.45 -0.71
C LYS A 67 -8.72 -4.43 -0.96
N MET A 68 -7.92 -4.23 0.08
CA MET A 68 -6.46 -4.23 -0.02
C MET A 68 -5.93 -5.61 -0.43
N THR A 69 -6.40 -6.68 0.24
CA THR A 69 -6.01 -8.04 -0.11
C THR A 69 -6.44 -8.41 -1.53
N ASP A 70 -7.66 -8.05 -1.94
CA ASP A 70 -8.18 -8.31 -3.28
C ASP A 70 -7.36 -7.58 -4.36
N TYR A 71 -6.98 -6.32 -4.11
CA TYR A 71 -6.14 -5.54 -5.01
C TYR A 71 -4.82 -6.26 -5.32
N VAL A 72 -4.10 -6.68 -4.28
CA VAL A 72 -2.81 -7.38 -4.44
C VAL A 72 -3.02 -8.76 -5.06
N ASN A 73 -4.07 -9.49 -4.64
CA ASN A 73 -4.38 -10.81 -5.16
C ASN A 73 -4.66 -10.80 -6.68
N ASN A 74 -5.31 -9.73 -7.17
CA ASN A 74 -5.74 -9.60 -8.55
C ASN A 74 -4.71 -8.91 -9.46
N MET A 75 -3.52 -8.59 -8.96
CA MET A 75 -2.44 -8.07 -9.81
C MET A 75 -2.10 -9.08 -10.91
N PRO A 76 -1.88 -8.62 -12.17
CA PRO A 76 -1.58 -9.49 -13.31
C PRO A 76 -0.11 -9.98 -13.29
N ALA A 77 0.31 -10.58 -12.18
CA ALA A 77 1.66 -11.07 -11.95
C ALA A 77 1.62 -12.45 -11.28
N LYS A 78 2.63 -13.29 -11.58
CA LYS A 78 2.82 -14.59 -10.92
C LYS A 78 3.73 -14.41 -9.71
N PHE A 79 3.22 -14.73 -8.52
CA PHE A 79 3.98 -14.74 -7.28
C PHE A 79 3.39 -15.77 -6.32
N ASP A 80 4.18 -16.19 -5.33
CA ASP A 80 3.77 -17.17 -4.33
C ASP A 80 2.77 -16.56 -3.34
N LYS A 81 1.66 -17.27 -3.09
CA LYS A 81 0.57 -16.89 -2.18
C LYS A 81 0.35 -17.92 -1.08
N SER A 82 1.16 -18.98 -1.03
CA SER A 82 0.96 -20.16 -0.18
C SER A 82 0.96 -19.85 1.32
N SER A 83 1.65 -18.78 1.75
CA SER A 83 1.73 -18.37 3.15
C SER A 83 0.54 -17.53 3.62
N GLY A 84 -0.31 -17.05 2.70
CA GLY A 84 -1.32 -16.02 2.99
C GLY A 84 -2.32 -16.42 4.08
N ASP A 85 -2.80 -17.66 4.09
CA ASP A 85 -3.77 -18.11 5.11
C ASP A 85 -3.15 -18.25 6.49
N ALA A 86 -1.88 -18.66 6.55
CA ALA A 86 -1.13 -18.69 7.81
C ALA A 86 -0.89 -17.27 8.35
N MET A 87 -0.60 -16.31 7.46
CA MET A 87 -0.43 -14.90 7.83
C MET A 87 -1.74 -14.29 8.35
N GLU A 88 -2.86 -14.50 7.66
CA GLU A 88 -4.18 -14.03 8.16
C GLU A 88 -4.51 -14.65 9.52
N LYS A 89 -4.28 -15.97 9.68
CA LYS A 89 -4.52 -16.66 10.94
C LYS A 89 -3.69 -16.10 12.08
N ASN A 90 -2.40 -15.81 11.85
CA ASN A 90 -1.56 -15.17 12.86
C ASN A 90 -2.06 -13.77 13.22
N GLY A 91 -2.49 -12.99 12.22
CA GLY A 91 -3.11 -11.68 12.43
C GLY A 91 -4.38 -11.75 13.28
N ARG A 92 -5.24 -12.74 13.05
CA ARG A 92 -6.47 -12.96 13.86
C ARG A 92 -6.19 -13.25 15.34
N GLN A 93 -4.98 -13.67 15.68
CA GLN A 93 -4.55 -13.87 17.07
C GLN A 93 -4.09 -12.56 17.73
N GLY A 94 -4.07 -11.45 16.99
CA GLY A 94 -3.59 -10.16 17.48
C GLY A 94 -2.07 -10.08 17.59
N ASN A 95 -1.33 -10.93 16.87
CA ASN A 95 0.13 -10.97 16.96
C ASN A 95 0.79 -10.02 15.96
N ILE A 96 1.65 -9.14 16.47
CA ILE A 96 2.48 -8.21 15.69
C ILE A 96 3.96 -8.43 15.97
N GLN A 97 4.84 -8.02 15.07
CA GLN A 97 6.26 -7.89 15.41
C GLN A 97 6.45 -6.68 16.34
N GLY A 98 7.01 -6.93 17.52
CA GLY A 98 7.50 -5.91 18.42
C GLY A 98 8.79 -5.27 17.92
N SER A 99 9.25 -4.23 18.62
CA SER A 99 10.45 -3.48 18.28
C SER A 99 11.75 -4.29 18.34
N ASP A 100 11.75 -5.41 19.06
CA ASP A 100 12.87 -6.36 19.14
C ASP A 100 12.76 -7.50 18.10
N GLY A 101 11.77 -7.42 17.20
CA GLY A 101 11.50 -8.43 16.16
C GLY A 101 10.76 -9.67 16.66
N LYS A 102 10.45 -9.78 17.96
CA LYS A 102 9.65 -10.89 18.50
C LYS A 102 8.17 -10.66 18.27
N LEU A 103 7.41 -11.74 18.19
CA LEU A 103 5.96 -11.63 18.17
C LEU A 103 5.44 -11.27 19.57
N VAL A 104 4.60 -10.23 19.61
CA VAL A 104 3.89 -9.78 20.81
C VAL A 104 2.41 -9.63 20.46
N ASN A 105 1.53 -9.72 21.46
CA ASN A 105 0.13 -9.37 21.24
C ASN A 105 -0.02 -7.84 21.15
N ILE A 106 -0.93 -7.35 20.30
CA ILE A 106 -1.24 -5.92 20.20
C ILE A 106 -1.58 -5.32 21.57
N SER A 107 -2.24 -6.08 22.44
CA SER A 107 -2.62 -5.62 23.78
C SER A 107 -1.41 -5.29 24.67
N ASP A 108 -0.26 -5.91 24.38
CA ASP A 108 1.01 -5.71 25.10
C ASP A 108 1.90 -4.68 24.40
N ALA A 109 1.49 -4.15 23.24
CA ALA A 109 2.26 -3.17 22.50
C ALA A 109 2.33 -1.83 23.26
N PRO A 110 3.45 -1.08 23.21
CA PRO A 110 3.62 0.16 23.97
C PRO A 110 2.54 1.23 23.74
N GLN A 111 1.98 1.29 22.53
CA GLN A 111 0.89 2.21 22.17
C GLN A 111 -0.50 1.73 22.64
N GLY A 112 -0.62 0.47 23.06
CA GLY A 112 -1.88 -0.16 23.46
C GLY A 112 -2.80 -0.51 22.30
N LEU A 113 -3.82 -1.34 22.62
CA LEU A 113 -4.76 -1.89 21.65
C LEU A 113 -5.54 -0.84 20.87
N GLU A 114 -6.10 0.14 21.56
CA GLU A 114 -6.97 1.14 20.92
C GLU A 114 -6.22 1.98 19.89
N ALA A 115 -5.05 2.51 20.27
CA ALA A 115 -4.26 3.35 19.39
C ALA A 115 -3.70 2.55 18.20
N TRP A 116 -3.27 1.31 18.43
CA TRP A 116 -2.79 0.44 17.37
C TRP A 116 -3.89 0.18 16.33
N CYS A 117 -5.08 -0.25 16.77
CA CYS A 117 -6.18 -0.59 15.88
C CYS A 117 -6.66 0.62 15.08
N LYS A 118 -6.81 1.79 15.71
CA LYS A 118 -7.22 3.02 15.02
C LYS A 118 -6.19 3.46 13.98
N GLY A 119 -4.91 3.43 14.33
CA GLY A 119 -3.83 3.77 13.40
C GLY A 119 -3.74 2.81 12.23
N ALA A 120 -3.93 1.50 12.46
CA ALA A 120 -3.96 0.50 11.41
C ALA A 120 -5.13 0.70 10.43
N ASP A 121 -6.35 0.98 10.93
CA ASP A 121 -7.51 1.27 10.08
C ASP A 121 -7.32 2.55 9.27
N GLU A 122 -6.78 3.61 9.88
CA GLU A 122 -6.48 4.85 9.18
C GLU A 122 -5.44 4.62 8.07
N GLY A 123 -4.33 3.97 8.37
CA GLY A 123 -3.28 3.65 7.40
C GLY A 123 -3.79 2.81 6.24
N LEU A 124 -4.63 1.79 6.53
CA LEU A 124 -5.29 0.97 5.52
C LEU A 124 -6.17 1.82 4.59
N ARG A 125 -7.01 2.69 5.15
CA ARG A 125 -7.89 3.57 4.37
C ARG A 125 -7.11 4.57 3.54
N GLN A 126 -6.01 5.11 4.06
CA GLN A 126 -5.13 5.99 3.31
C GLN A 126 -4.46 5.25 2.14
N GLY A 127 -3.95 4.04 2.37
CA GLY A 127 -3.37 3.21 1.31
C GLY A 127 -4.39 2.85 0.21
N LEU A 128 -5.64 2.56 0.58
CA LEU A 128 -6.71 2.34 -0.41
C LEU A 128 -6.97 3.56 -1.29
N LYS A 129 -6.96 4.77 -0.71
CA LYS A 129 -7.13 6.00 -1.48
C LYS A 129 -6.00 6.23 -2.47
N SER A 130 -4.74 5.90 -2.11
CA SER A 130 -3.61 6.09 -3.01
C SER A 130 -3.58 5.12 -4.19
N MET A 131 -4.30 4.00 -4.11
CA MET A 131 -4.42 3.02 -5.20
C MET A 131 -5.57 3.30 -6.18
N GLN A 132 -6.44 4.27 -5.84
CA GLN A 132 -7.60 4.65 -6.66
C GLN A 132 -7.35 5.90 -7.53
N GLN A 133 -6.15 6.47 -7.46
CA GLN A 133 -5.69 7.61 -8.25
C GLN A 133 -4.97 7.11 -9.51
#